data_AF-A0A9D9BU79-F1
#
_entry.id   AF-A0A9D9BU79-F1
#
_cell.length_a   1.000
_cell.length_b   1.000
_cell.length_c   1.000
_cell.angle_alpha   90.00
_cell.angle_beta   90.00
_cell.angle_gamma   90.00
#
_symmetry.space_group_name_H-M   'P 1'
#
loop_
_entity.id
_entity.type
_entity.pdbx_description
1 polymer ?
#
loop_
_entity_poly.entity_id
_entity_poly.type
_entity_poly.pdbx_seq_one_letter_code
_entity_poly.pdbx_strand_id
1 'polypeptide(L)'
;MKNSSNKFRGKNNKEYKKKSDFGYYSKNTNRSEKNDKFLKNSAKNKKQENFKKDDENNTFSSVKRRNPRFKSNTEFPIKNSEMHNEISNKRNFDDWIWGKHSVYETLSSDRAINRIWCTSEIFSSDKFYILLKDFKSKGVLIEEVSWNRLSQLTYGASHQGVALQLACSKTISLEQLIDFSKHNCPNPLIVALDGITDPHNVGAIIRSAEAFDCKGLIIPQRRSAGLTGTVAKVAAGALEHLHVSRVVNLNRALEELKKNGFLVVGLSGDGQISISNFQEKAPLVVVVGSENNGISLLTQKKCDFILSIPLKGKTSSLNASVAAAIALFHLTGK
;
A
#
# COMPACT_ATOMS: atom_id res chain seq x y z
N MET A 1 -0.62 27.00 57.00
CA MET A 1 0.26 27.87 57.82
C MET A 1 1.68 27.33 57.77
N LYS A 2 2.61 28.20 57.36
CA LYS A 2 4.06 28.31 57.61
C LYS A 2 5.02 27.10 57.45
N ASN A 3 5.95 27.34 56.52
CA ASN A 3 7.30 26.77 56.34
C ASN A 3 8.25 26.93 57.53
N SER A 4 9.23 26.02 57.62
CA SER A 4 10.67 26.30 57.88
C SER A 4 11.45 24.97 57.91
N SER A 5 12.18 24.55 56.87
CA SER A 5 13.60 24.86 56.56
C SER A 5 14.64 24.40 57.60
N ASN A 6 15.47 23.42 57.23
CA ASN A 6 16.92 23.50 57.50
C ASN A 6 17.77 22.65 56.53
N LYS A 7 18.85 23.28 56.05
CA LYS A 7 19.91 22.81 55.13
C LYS A 7 21.12 22.33 55.94
N PHE A 8 21.89 21.36 55.42
CA PHE A 8 23.38 21.26 55.43
C PHE A 8 23.73 20.05 54.52
N ARG A 9 24.41 20.11 53.35
CA ARG A 9 25.69 20.65 52.84
C ARG A 9 26.89 19.71 53.08
N GLY A 10 27.47 19.18 51.98
CA GLY A 10 28.83 18.57 51.89
C GLY A 10 28.91 17.49 50.81
N LYS A 11 29.29 17.77 49.55
CA LYS A 11 30.65 17.88 48.94
C LYS A 11 31.42 16.55 48.73
N ASN A 12 31.57 16.22 47.44
CA ASN A 12 32.81 15.95 46.67
C ASN A 12 33.45 14.55 46.51
N ASN A 13 33.79 14.31 45.22
CA ASN A 13 34.95 13.61 44.61
C ASN A 13 34.90 12.07 44.48
N LYS A 14 34.85 11.51 43.26
CA LYS A 14 35.86 11.38 42.16
C LYS A 14 36.78 10.16 42.37
N GLU A 15 36.73 9.21 41.43
CA GLU A 15 37.85 8.47 40.79
C GLU A 15 37.24 7.41 39.84
N TYR A 16 37.29 7.54 38.50
CA TYR A 16 38.39 7.25 37.58
C TYR A 16 39.20 5.98 37.86
N LYS A 17 38.93 4.92 37.08
CA LYS A 17 39.96 3.98 36.62
C LYS A 17 39.79 3.66 35.13
N LYS A 18 40.74 4.17 34.35
CA LYS A 18 41.15 3.67 33.03
C LYS A 18 41.71 2.25 33.18
N LYS A 19 41.53 1.41 32.16
CA LYS A 19 42.61 0.59 31.61
C LYS A 19 42.39 0.34 30.12
N SER A 20 43.42 0.72 29.36
CA SER A 20 43.72 0.42 27.97
C SER A 20 44.14 -1.04 27.82
N ASP A 21 44.08 -1.56 26.58
CA ASP A 21 45.23 -2.09 25.80
C ASP A 21 44.66 -2.65 24.48
N PHE A 22 44.90 -2.05 23.30
CA PHE A 22 46.06 -2.15 22.39
C PHE A 22 46.24 -3.50 21.66
N GLY A 23 46.27 -3.40 20.32
CA GLY A 23 46.87 -4.39 19.39
C GLY A 23 45.87 -5.38 18.76
N TYR A 24 45.92 -5.77 17.49
CA TYR A 24 46.92 -5.64 16.43
C TYR A 24 46.26 -5.86 15.05
N TYR A 25 46.78 -5.19 14.03
CA TYR A 25 46.67 -5.61 12.63
C TYR A 25 47.34 -6.98 12.42
N SER A 26 46.75 -7.87 11.62
CA SER A 26 47.53 -8.88 10.89
C SER A 26 46.94 -9.19 9.51
N LYS A 27 47.69 -8.83 8.48
CA LYS A 27 47.70 -9.49 7.16
C LYS A 27 48.33 -10.88 7.31
N ASN A 28 47.78 -11.85 6.59
CA ASN A 28 48.47 -13.01 5.99
C ASN A 28 47.48 -13.53 4.93
N THR A 29 47.69 -13.57 3.61
CA THR A 29 48.80 -14.01 2.74
C THR A 29 49.38 -15.37 3.08
N ASN A 30 49.22 -16.26 2.08
CA ASN A 30 50.05 -17.39 1.67
C ASN A 30 49.52 -18.82 1.84
N ARG A 31 49.55 -19.48 0.67
CA ARG A 31 49.80 -20.91 0.36
C ARG A 31 48.60 -21.85 0.43
N SER A 32 48.42 -22.82 -0.47
CA SER A 32 49.12 -23.19 -1.71
C SER A 32 48.40 -24.41 -2.30
N GLU A 33 48.36 -24.48 -3.63
CA GLU A 33 48.51 -25.69 -4.46
C GLU A 33 47.51 -26.87 -4.39
N LYS A 34 47.08 -27.25 -5.61
CA LYS A 34 46.95 -28.64 -6.14
C LYS A 34 45.74 -29.47 -5.67
N ASN A 35 44.77 -29.66 -6.57
CA ASN A 35 44.83 -30.73 -7.58
C ASN A 35 43.56 -30.77 -8.46
N ASP A 36 43.77 -30.67 -9.77
CA ASP A 36 42.91 -31.25 -10.80
C ASP A 36 42.94 -32.78 -10.73
N LYS A 37 41.81 -33.45 -10.97
CA LYS A 37 41.63 -34.37 -12.13
C LYS A 37 40.34 -35.20 -12.07
N PHE A 38 39.97 -35.63 -13.29
CA PHE A 38 38.97 -36.61 -13.75
C PHE A 38 37.65 -35.94 -14.21
N LEU A 39 37.26 -35.91 -15.50
CA LEU A 39 37.63 -36.61 -16.75
C LEU A 39 37.21 -35.69 -17.95
N LYS A 40 38.04 -35.30 -18.94
CA LYS A 40 38.43 -36.00 -20.20
C LYS A 40 37.28 -36.84 -20.80
N ASN A 41 36.72 -36.62 -21.99
CA ASN A 41 37.22 -36.43 -23.37
C ASN A 41 35.94 -36.16 -24.24
N SER A 42 35.88 -35.64 -25.47
CA SER A 42 36.85 -35.34 -26.53
C SER A 42 36.18 -34.51 -27.65
N ALA A 43 36.93 -33.50 -28.11
CA ALA A 43 37.01 -32.88 -29.44
C ALA A 43 36.46 -33.70 -30.64
N LYS A 44 35.64 -33.15 -31.55
CA LYS A 44 35.87 -32.21 -32.70
C LYS A 44 36.15 -32.89 -34.06
N ASN A 45 35.46 -32.35 -35.08
CA ASN A 45 35.76 -32.29 -36.53
C ASN A 45 35.39 -33.47 -37.46
N LYS A 46 34.50 -33.22 -38.45
CA LYS A 46 34.84 -32.92 -39.86
C LYS A 46 33.61 -32.68 -40.76
N LYS A 47 33.83 -31.85 -41.79
CA LYS A 47 32.96 -31.43 -42.92
C LYS A 47 32.63 -32.57 -43.90
N GLN A 48 31.49 -32.46 -44.60
CA GLN A 48 31.23 -32.59 -46.06
C GLN A 48 29.75 -32.96 -46.28
N GLU A 49 28.93 -32.09 -46.88
CA GLU A 49 28.64 -31.92 -48.32
C GLU A 49 27.44 -32.76 -48.82
N ASN A 50 26.59 -32.06 -49.60
CA ASN A 50 25.64 -32.53 -50.61
C ASN A 50 24.32 -33.19 -50.18
N PHE A 51 23.22 -32.47 -50.43
CA PHE A 51 22.30 -32.83 -51.52
C PHE A 51 21.66 -31.56 -52.12
N LYS A 52 21.97 -31.32 -53.40
CA LYS A 52 21.23 -30.46 -54.33
C LYS A 52 19.95 -31.17 -54.79
N LYS A 53 18.94 -30.41 -55.20
CA LYS A 53 18.17 -30.66 -56.42
C LYS A 53 17.81 -29.33 -57.08
N ASP A 54 18.42 -29.13 -58.25
CA ASP A 54 18.05 -28.24 -59.36
C ASP A 54 16.73 -28.78 -60.01
N ASP A 55 15.91 -28.15 -60.87
CA ASP A 55 16.05 -27.24 -62.03
C ASP A 55 14.69 -26.47 -62.20
N GLU A 56 14.56 -25.19 -62.57
CA GLU A 56 14.65 -24.55 -63.92
C GLU A 56 13.89 -25.30 -65.06
N ASN A 57 13.20 -24.74 -66.06
CA ASN A 57 12.81 -23.40 -66.54
C ASN A 57 11.86 -23.61 -67.76
N ASN A 58 10.89 -22.72 -68.01
CA ASN A 58 10.41 -22.23 -69.35
C ASN A 58 9.01 -21.56 -69.21
N THR A 59 8.79 -20.25 -69.36
CA THR A 59 9.02 -19.22 -70.41
C THR A 59 7.73 -18.82 -71.14
N PHE A 60 7.60 -17.50 -71.38
CA PHE A 60 6.59 -16.75 -72.18
C PHE A 60 5.17 -16.63 -71.60
N SER A 61 4.44 -15.50 -71.61
CA SER A 61 4.65 -14.15 -72.14
C SER A 61 3.54 -13.20 -71.60
N SER A 62 3.88 -11.92 -71.50
CA SER A 62 3.02 -10.71 -71.56
C SER A 62 1.48 -10.85 -71.60
N VAL A 63 0.75 -10.30 -70.61
CA VAL A 63 -0.47 -9.49 -70.86
C VAL A 63 -0.64 -8.40 -69.79
N LYS A 64 -0.96 -7.20 -70.30
CA LYS A 64 -1.18 -5.93 -69.63
C LYS A 64 -2.34 -5.91 -68.63
N ARG A 65 -2.15 -5.05 -67.62
CA ARG A 65 -3.15 -4.32 -66.82
C ARG A 65 -4.52 -4.15 -67.51
N ARG A 66 -5.60 -4.57 -66.84
CA ARG A 66 -6.91 -3.89 -66.83
C ARG A 66 -7.61 -4.08 -65.47
N ASN A 67 -7.87 -2.98 -64.77
CA ASN A 67 -8.71 -2.93 -63.58
C ASN A 67 -10.17 -3.24 -63.93
N PRO A 68 -10.92 -4.01 -63.12
CA PRO A 68 -12.36 -3.86 -63.00
C PRO A 68 -12.67 -2.94 -61.81
N ARG A 69 -13.25 -1.78 -62.11
CA ARG A 69 -13.94 -0.95 -61.11
C ARG A 69 -15.15 -1.72 -60.60
N PHE A 70 -15.16 -2.09 -59.33
CA PHE A 70 -16.40 -2.34 -58.59
C PHE A 70 -16.54 -1.27 -57.51
N LYS A 71 -17.53 -0.38 -57.71
CA LYS A 71 -18.10 0.46 -56.68
C LYS A 71 -19.01 -0.41 -55.82
N SER A 72 -18.70 -0.53 -54.53
CA SER A 72 -19.71 -0.80 -53.51
C SER A 72 -19.29 -0.05 -52.26
N ASN A 73 -20.05 1.02 -51.98
CA ASN A 73 -20.00 1.77 -50.74
C ASN A 73 -20.47 0.87 -49.60
N THR A 74 -19.58 0.58 -48.66
CA THR A 74 -19.92 0.29 -47.26
C THR A 74 -18.69 0.63 -46.44
N GLU A 75 -18.54 1.91 -46.11
CA GLU A 75 -17.60 2.35 -45.08
C GLU A 75 -18.06 1.79 -43.74
N PHE A 76 -17.36 0.76 -43.25
CA PHE A 76 -17.40 0.43 -41.82
C PHE A 76 -16.63 1.54 -41.09
N PRO A 77 -17.23 2.25 -40.11
CA PRO A 77 -16.51 3.28 -39.38
C PRO A 77 -15.49 2.60 -38.46
N ILE A 78 -14.23 2.55 -38.90
CA ILE A 78 -13.07 2.35 -38.04
C ILE A 78 -12.83 3.66 -37.30
N LYS A 79 -13.67 3.93 -36.30
CA LYS A 79 -13.50 5.01 -35.33
C LYS A 79 -14.34 4.64 -34.14
N ASN A 80 -13.74 3.94 -33.17
CA ASN A 80 -14.24 3.83 -31.78
C ASN A 80 -13.26 3.05 -30.87
N SER A 81 -12.28 2.30 -31.38
CA SER A 81 -11.34 1.55 -30.52
C SER A 81 -10.26 2.41 -29.85
N GLU A 82 -9.90 3.56 -30.44
CA GLU A 82 -8.92 4.48 -29.83
C GLU A 82 -9.58 5.41 -28.78
N MET A 83 -10.83 5.82 -29.00
CA MET A 83 -11.54 6.75 -28.09
C MET A 83 -11.98 6.08 -26.77
N HIS A 84 -12.21 4.77 -26.77
CA HIS A 84 -12.51 4.03 -25.54
C HIS A 84 -11.26 3.68 -24.70
N ASN A 85 -10.06 3.70 -25.29
CA ASN A 85 -8.81 3.46 -24.56
C ASN A 85 -8.19 4.74 -23.96
N GLU A 86 -8.60 5.93 -24.41
CA GLU A 86 -8.19 7.19 -23.76
C GLU A 86 -8.96 7.50 -22.48
N ILE A 87 -10.17 6.95 -22.33
CA ILE A 87 -11.05 7.21 -21.17
C ILE A 87 -10.62 6.41 -19.93
N SER A 88 -9.91 5.31 -20.09
CA SER A 88 -9.50 4.42 -18.99
C SER A 88 -8.18 4.81 -18.31
N ASN A 89 -7.43 5.80 -18.82
CA ASN A 89 -6.09 6.16 -18.32
C ASN A 89 -5.90 7.63 -17.94
N LYS A 90 -6.96 8.44 -17.89
CA LYS A 90 -6.88 9.78 -17.29
C LYS A 90 -6.78 9.63 -15.78
N ARG A 91 -5.56 9.45 -15.26
CA ARG A 91 -5.32 9.61 -13.81
C ARG A 91 -5.84 10.98 -13.43
N ASN A 92 -6.87 11.01 -12.58
CA ASN A 92 -7.47 12.26 -12.18
C ASN A 92 -6.49 12.97 -11.25
N PHE A 93 -5.91 14.09 -11.71
CA PHE A 93 -4.93 14.88 -10.97
C PHE A 93 -5.57 15.97 -10.11
N ASP A 94 -6.90 16.00 -10.02
CA ASP A 94 -7.66 16.99 -9.27
C ASP A 94 -7.25 17.08 -7.79
N ASP A 95 -6.68 16.00 -7.24
CA ASP A 95 -6.20 15.94 -5.85
C ASP A 95 -4.68 16.14 -5.70
N TRP A 96 -3.94 16.49 -6.75
CA TRP A 96 -2.49 16.70 -6.70
C TRP A 96 -2.10 18.18 -6.69
N ILE A 97 -1.07 18.51 -5.91
CA ILE A 97 -0.48 19.84 -5.84
C ILE A 97 1.04 19.69 -5.92
N TRP A 98 1.70 20.52 -6.72
CA TRP A 98 3.16 20.51 -6.86
C TRP A 98 3.72 21.92 -6.94
N GLY A 99 5.05 22.03 -6.79
CA GLY A 99 5.74 23.32 -6.73
C GLY A 99 5.87 23.84 -5.30
N LYS A 100 6.98 24.52 -5.01
CA LYS A 100 7.33 24.89 -3.62
C LYS A 100 6.28 25.78 -2.97
N HIS A 101 5.80 26.81 -3.67
CA HIS A 101 4.83 27.75 -3.10
C HIS A 101 3.47 27.09 -2.87
N SER A 102 2.89 26.47 -3.89
CA SER A 102 1.58 25.82 -3.80
C SER A 102 1.55 24.74 -2.72
N VAL A 103 2.59 23.91 -2.63
CA VAL A 103 2.71 22.90 -1.58
C VAL A 103 2.86 23.55 -0.21
N TYR A 104 3.72 24.55 -0.06
CA TYR A 104 3.91 25.23 1.24
C TYR A 104 2.62 25.86 1.77
N GLU A 105 1.88 26.59 0.94
CA GLU A 105 0.60 27.19 1.32
C GLU A 105 -0.44 26.11 1.67
N THR A 106 -0.47 25.02 0.91
CA THR A 106 -1.37 23.90 1.21
C THR A 106 -1.04 23.26 2.55
N LEU A 107 0.23 23.00 2.85
CA LEU A 107 0.67 22.43 4.13
C LEU A 107 0.44 23.39 5.30
N SER A 108 0.45 24.70 5.05
CA SER A 108 0.16 25.72 6.07
C SER A 108 -1.35 25.91 6.31
N SER A 109 -2.18 25.38 5.41
CA SER A 109 -3.64 25.39 5.53
C SER A 109 -4.17 24.15 6.25
N ASP A 110 -5.43 24.17 6.67
CA ASP A 110 -6.10 23.03 7.35
C ASP A 110 -6.63 21.95 6.38
N ARG A 111 -5.98 21.78 5.23
CA ARG A 111 -6.36 20.77 4.22
C ARG A 111 -5.85 19.39 4.63
N ALA A 112 -6.70 18.38 4.45
CA ALA A 112 -6.31 16.99 4.70
C ALA A 112 -5.30 16.52 3.65
N ILE A 113 -4.20 15.91 4.09
CA ILE A 113 -3.12 15.44 3.22
C ILE A 113 -3.08 13.91 3.21
N ASN A 114 -3.02 13.33 2.01
CA ASN A 114 -2.87 11.90 1.83
C ASN A 114 -1.40 11.48 1.86
N ARG A 115 -0.56 12.12 1.03
CA ARG A 115 0.86 11.78 0.85
C ARG A 115 1.67 12.96 0.34
N ILE A 116 2.95 13.00 0.71
CA ILE A 116 3.91 14.02 0.25
C ILE A 116 5.12 13.32 -0.38
N TRP A 117 5.55 13.81 -1.52
CA TRP A 117 6.80 13.44 -2.17
C TRP A 117 7.72 14.65 -2.26
N CYS A 118 8.98 14.48 -1.87
CA CYS A 118 9.96 15.56 -1.93
C CYS A 118 11.34 15.02 -2.27
N THR A 119 12.21 15.87 -2.78
CA THR A 119 13.62 15.52 -2.93
C THR A 119 14.35 15.76 -1.60
N SER A 120 15.52 15.15 -1.41
CA SER A 120 16.29 15.29 -0.16
C SER A 120 16.68 16.75 0.14
N GLU A 121 16.84 17.58 -0.90
CA GLU A 121 17.09 19.02 -0.74
C GLU A 121 15.89 19.76 -0.16
N ILE A 122 14.66 19.39 -0.57
CA ILE A 122 13.43 19.96 0.04
C ILE A 122 13.28 19.47 1.47
N PHE A 123 13.46 18.16 1.70
CA PHE A 123 13.31 17.58 3.02
C PHE A 123 14.22 18.23 4.06
N SER A 124 15.46 18.56 3.65
CA SER A 124 16.47 19.19 4.51
C SER A 124 16.40 20.72 4.53
N SER A 125 15.50 21.34 3.75
CA SER A 125 15.41 22.80 3.68
C SER A 125 14.76 23.38 4.95
N ASP A 126 15.33 24.47 5.49
CA ASP A 126 14.83 25.12 6.70
C ASP A 126 13.35 25.49 6.60
N LYS A 127 12.90 25.91 5.42
CA LYS A 127 11.52 26.30 5.15
C LYS A 127 10.53 25.14 5.30
N PHE A 128 10.89 23.93 4.85
CA PHE A 128 9.97 22.79 4.86
C PHE A 128 10.17 21.84 6.04
N TYR A 129 11.36 21.81 6.64
CA TYR A 129 11.76 20.79 7.60
C TYR A 129 10.77 20.62 8.76
N ILE A 130 10.36 21.73 9.38
CA ILE A 130 9.43 21.73 10.53
C ILE A 130 8.04 21.22 10.11
N LEU A 131 7.51 21.72 8.99
CA LEU A 131 6.21 21.30 8.46
C LEU A 131 6.20 19.81 8.12
N LEU A 132 7.20 19.33 7.37
CA LEU A 132 7.27 17.92 6.99
C LEU A 132 7.41 17.02 8.24
N LYS A 133 8.16 17.45 9.26
CA LYS A 133 8.23 16.70 10.53
C LYS A 133 6.90 16.63 11.26
N ASP A 134 6.14 17.72 11.31
CA ASP A 134 4.81 17.75 11.93
C ASP A 134 3.81 16.86 11.19
N PHE A 135 3.77 16.91 9.85
CA PHE A 135 2.92 16.00 9.08
C PHE A 135 3.35 14.53 9.24
N LYS A 136 4.66 14.27 9.34
CA LYS A 136 5.18 12.93 9.61
C LYS A 136 4.75 12.41 10.99
N SER A 137 4.73 13.26 12.03
CA SER A 137 4.27 12.86 13.37
C SER A 137 2.75 12.61 13.41
N LYS A 138 1.98 13.36 12.62
CA LYS A 138 0.54 13.15 12.37
C LYS A 138 0.23 11.95 11.48
N GLY A 139 1.26 11.23 11.02
CA GLY A 139 1.10 10.00 10.27
C GLY A 139 0.82 10.17 8.77
N VAL A 140 1.16 11.32 8.18
CA VAL A 140 1.22 11.46 6.72
C VAL A 140 2.48 10.80 6.18
N LEU A 141 2.33 10.03 5.10
CA LEU A 141 3.49 9.40 4.48
C LEU A 141 4.28 10.43 3.66
N ILE A 142 5.55 10.58 4.03
CA ILE A 142 6.50 11.44 3.32
C ILE A 142 7.56 10.54 2.67
N GLU A 143 7.68 10.63 1.36
CA GLU A 143 8.63 9.87 0.56
C GLU A 143 9.70 10.81 -0.02
N GLU A 144 10.95 10.56 0.34
CA GLU A 144 12.09 11.16 -0.36
C GLU A 144 12.29 10.42 -1.68
N VAL A 145 12.20 11.14 -2.80
CA VAL A 145 12.27 10.59 -4.16
C VAL A 145 13.25 11.37 -5.02
N SER A 146 13.77 10.72 -6.07
CA SER A 146 14.59 11.40 -7.07
C SER A 146 13.76 12.38 -7.92
N TRP A 147 14.44 13.35 -8.53
CA TRP A 147 13.82 14.25 -9.51
C TRP A 147 13.06 13.51 -10.60
N ASN A 148 13.68 12.48 -11.20
CA ASN A 148 13.05 11.68 -12.25
C ASN A 148 11.77 10.98 -11.76
N ARG A 149 11.79 10.43 -10.54
CA ARG A 149 10.60 9.79 -9.97
C ARG A 149 9.49 10.80 -9.73
N LEU A 150 9.84 11.99 -9.24
CA LEU A 150 8.86 13.05 -9.03
C LEU A 150 8.28 13.55 -10.35
N SER A 151 9.10 13.73 -11.39
CA SER A 151 8.63 14.06 -12.74
C SER A 151 7.70 12.99 -13.31
N GLN A 152 7.96 11.70 -13.06
CA GLN A 152 7.04 10.63 -13.46
C GLN A 152 5.70 10.70 -12.73
N LEU A 153 5.70 11.03 -11.43
CA LEU A 153 4.48 11.17 -10.64
C LEU A 153 3.63 12.34 -11.10
N THR A 154 4.27 13.46 -11.47
CA THR A 154 3.61 14.69 -11.91
C THR A 154 3.53 14.85 -13.43
N TYR A 155 3.76 13.78 -14.20
CA TYR A 155 3.68 13.77 -15.67
C TYR A 155 4.49 14.88 -16.35
N GLY A 156 5.71 15.13 -15.84
CA GLY A 156 6.63 16.13 -16.37
C GLY A 156 6.34 17.57 -15.94
N ALA A 157 5.38 17.81 -15.03
CA ALA A 157 5.11 19.15 -14.52
C ALA A 157 6.32 19.76 -13.78
N SER A 158 6.38 21.10 -13.74
CA SER A 158 7.40 21.84 -12.98
C SER A 158 7.15 21.75 -11.46
N HIS A 159 7.56 20.65 -10.86
CA HIS A 159 7.29 20.32 -9.45
C HIS A 159 8.30 20.95 -8.47
N GLN A 160 9.43 21.47 -8.94
CA GLN A 160 10.43 22.16 -8.11
C GLN A 160 10.91 21.36 -6.88
N GLY A 161 10.99 20.04 -7.03
CA GLY A 161 11.43 19.12 -5.97
C GLY A 161 10.37 18.73 -4.94
N VAL A 162 9.10 19.14 -5.08
CA VAL A 162 8.02 18.74 -4.15
C VAL A 162 6.65 18.58 -4.82
N ALA A 163 5.91 17.57 -4.38
CA ALA A 163 4.50 17.36 -4.70
C ALA A 163 3.76 16.74 -3.50
N LEU A 164 2.45 16.91 -3.44
CA LEU A 164 1.57 16.25 -2.49
C LEU A 164 0.28 15.83 -3.16
N GLN A 165 -0.42 14.90 -2.52
CA GLN A 165 -1.78 14.52 -2.83
C GLN A 165 -2.68 14.84 -1.64
N LEU A 166 -3.78 15.53 -1.90
CA LEU A 166 -4.83 15.82 -0.92
C LEU A 166 -5.56 14.55 -0.52
N ALA A 167 -6.05 14.53 0.71
CA ALA A 167 -7.02 13.53 1.17
C ALA A 167 -8.43 14.12 1.10
N CYS A 168 -9.42 13.25 0.87
CA CYS A 168 -10.83 13.63 0.86
C CYS A 168 -11.44 13.71 2.26
N SER A 169 -10.78 13.17 3.29
CA SER A 169 -11.23 13.23 4.69
C SER A 169 -10.04 13.26 5.65
N LYS A 170 -10.23 13.89 6.82
CA LYS A 170 -9.25 13.93 7.90
C LYS A 170 -9.23 12.58 8.62
N THR A 171 -8.06 12.18 9.09
CA THR A 171 -7.90 10.97 9.90
C THR A 171 -7.73 11.33 11.36
N ILE A 172 -8.20 10.47 12.26
CA ILE A 172 -7.98 10.59 13.71
C ILE A 172 -6.87 9.65 14.18
N SER A 173 -6.33 9.93 15.36
CA SER A 173 -5.37 9.02 16.01
C SER A 173 -6.02 7.69 16.38
N LEU A 174 -5.21 6.65 16.58
CA LEU A 174 -5.72 5.32 16.95
C LEU A 174 -6.36 5.37 18.35
N GLU A 175 -5.75 6.11 19.26
CA GLU A 175 -6.21 6.33 20.62
C GLU A 175 -7.61 6.96 20.63
N GLN A 176 -7.79 8.05 19.86
CA GLN A 176 -9.10 8.68 19.70
C GLN A 176 -10.14 7.71 19.10
N LEU A 177 -9.76 6.91 18.11
CA LEU A 177 -10.67 5.94 17.50
C LEU A 177 -11.13 4.89 18.54
N ILE A 178 -10.20 4.40 19.37
CA ILE A 178 -10.51 3.45 20.46
C ILE A 178 -11.49 4.09 21.45
N ASP A 179 -11.23 5.32 21.88
CA ASP A 179 -12.09 6.03 22.84
C ASP A 179 -13.49 6.28 22.27
N PHE A 180 -13.58 6.79 21.04
CA PHE A 180 -14.86 7.02 20.36
C PHE A 180 -15.64 5.72 20.16
N SER A 181 -14.95 4.63 19.79
CA SER A 181 -15.61 3.37 19.51
C SER A 181 -16.31 2.77 20.73
N LYS A 182 -15.72 2.92 21.92
CA LYS A 182 -16.29 2.40 23.17
C LYS A 182 -17.39 3.28 23.75
N HIS A 183 -17.55 4.50 23.26
CA HIS A 183 -18.52 5.43 23.80
C HIS A 183 -19.95 4.98 23.48
N ASN A 184 -20.74 4.66 24.51
CA ASN A 184 -22.13 4.17 24.40
C ASN A 184 -22.32 2.92 23.51
N CYS A 185 -21.28 2.12 23.29
CA CYS A 185 -21.35 0.89 22.50
C CYS A 185 -20.64 -0.24 23.27
N PRO A 186 -21.36 -1.26 23.77
CA PRO A 186 -20.74 -2.32 24.56
C PRO A 186 -19.83 -3.24 23.73
N ASN A 187 -20.20 -3.50 22.47
CA ASN A 187 -19.48 -4.38 21.56
C ASN A 187 -19.17 -3.65 20.25
N PRO A 188 -18.28 -2.65 20.25
CA PRO A 188 -17.96 -1.90 19.05
C PRO A 188 -17.18 -2.76 18.07
N LEU A 189 -17.45 -2.55 16.78
CA LEU A 189 -16.73 -3.20 15.70
C LEU A 189 -15.90 -2.17 14.94
N ILE A 190 -14.60 -2.44 14.80
CA ILE A 190 -13.67 -1.67 13.98
C ILE A 190 -13.21 -2.55 12.82
N VAL A 191 -13.06 -1.97 11.64
CA VAL A 191 -12.51 -2.68 10.48
C VAL A 191 -11.05 -2.27 10.29
N ALA A 192 -10.17 -3.21 9.98
CA ALA A 192 -8.77 -2.94 9.70
C ALA A 192 -8.36 -3.54 8.35
N LEU A 193 -7.70 -2.74 7.51
CA LEU A 193 -7.31 -3.16 6.16
C LEU A 193 -5.86 -3.60 6.12
N ASP A 194 -5.57 -4.79 5.61
CA ASP A 194 -4.22 -5.29 5.37
C ASP A 194 -3.97 -5.46 3.86
N GLY A 195 -3.28 -4.50 3.26
CA GLY A 195 -2.86 -4.62 1.87
C GLY A 195 -3.91 -4.26 0.82
N ILE A 196 -5.02 -3.58 1.19
CA ILE A 196 -6.03 -3.14 0.22
C ILE A 196 -5.55 -1.91 -0.55
N THR A 197 -5.07 -2.11 -1.77
CA THR A 197 -4.48 -1.04 -2.61
C THR A 197 -5.43 -0.44 -3.64
N ASP A 198 -6.55 -1.10 -3.94
CA ASP A 198 -7.56 -0.58 -4.87
C ASP A 198 -8.52 0.39 -4.16
N PRO A 199 -8.64 1.66 -4.62
CA PRO A 199 -9.55 2.64 -4.02
C PRO A 199 -11.02 2.25 -4.14
N HIS A 200 -11.44 1.44 -5.13
CA HIS A 200 -12.82 0.98 -5.23
C HIS A 200 -13.16 0.03 -4.07
N ASN A 201 -12.28 -0.93 -3.79
CA ASN A 201 -12.41 -1.80 -2.62
C ASN A 201 -12.43 -1.01 -1.30
N VAL A 202 -11.52 -0.05 -1.10
CA VAL A 202 -11.51 0.77 0.13
C VAL A 202 -12.82 1.55 0.30
N GLY A 203 -13.29 2.23 -0.76
CA GLY A 203 -14.55 2.99 -0.71
C GLY A 203 -15.76 2.11 -0.42
N ALA A 204 -15.84 0.93 -1.04
CA ALA A 204 -16.93 -0.03 -0.81
C ALA A 204 -16.92 -0.60 0.62
N ILE A 205 -15.73 -0.86 1.18
CA ILE A 205 -15.59 -1.30 2.58
C ILE A 205 -16.01 -0.18 3.54
N ILE A 206 -15.58 1.06 3.32
CA ILE A 206 -16.01 2.22 4.14
C ILE A 206 -17.54 2.32 4.15
N ARG A 207 -18.15 2.24 2.97
CA ARG A 207 -19.61 2.31 2.82
C ARG A 207 -20.31 1.19 3.57
N SER A 208 -19.80 -0.04 3.48
CA SER A 208 -20.38 -1.19 4.18
C SER A 208 -20.18 -1.09 5.69
N ALA A 209 -19.01 -0.64 6.12
CA ALA A 209 -18.68 -0.45 7.53
C ALA A 209 -19.60 0.59 8.19
N GLU A 210 -19.81 1.72 7.53
CA GLU A 210 -20.75 2.74 8.00
C GLU A 210 -22.20 2.20 8.04
N ALA A 211 -22.65 1.54 6.97
CA ALA A 211 -24.01 0.99 6.89
C ALA A 211 -24.32 -0.08 7.96
N PHE A 212 -23.30 -0.80 8.45
CA PHE A 212 -23.42 -1.79 9.51
C PHE A 212 -23.03 -1.26 10.90
N ASP A 213 -22.98 0.07 11.10
CA ASP A 213 -22.68 0.73 12.39
C ASP A 213 -21.30 0.35 12.98
N CYS A 214 -20.32 0.11 12.11
CA CYS A 214 -18.93 0.00 12.55
C CYS A 214 -18.47 1.35 13.09
N LYS A 215 -17.64 1.34 14.14
CA LYS A 215 -17.20 2.56 14.82
C LYS A 215 -15.98 3.21 14.20
N GLY A 216 -15.31 2.50 13.28
CA GLY A 216 -14.34 3.12 12.39
C GLY A 216 -13.55 2.14 11.56
N LEU A 217 -12.62 2.69 10.80
CA LEU A 217 -11.75 1.98 9.87
C LEU A 217 -10.28 2.32 10.17
N ILE A 218 -9.41 1.31 10.12
CA ILE A 218 -7.96 1.46 10.23
C ILE A 218 -7.31 1.14 8.88
N ILE A 219 -6.51 2.07 8.40
CA ILE A 219 -5.72 1.91 7.17
C ILE A 219 -4.22 2.10 7.43
N PRO A 220 -3.34 1.24 6.91
CA PRO A 220 -1.91 1.44 7.04
C PRO A 220 -1.43 2.54 6.07
N GLN A 221 -0.41 3.30 6.45
CA GLN A 221 0.19 4.35 5.60
C GLN A 221 0.75 3.81 4.28
N ARG A 222 1.24 2.57 4.30
CA ARG A 222 1.90 1.92 3.17
C ARG A 222 1.13 0.68 2.77
N ARG A 223 1.25 0.33 1.48
CA ARG A 223 0.54 -0.82 0.88
C ARG A 223 -0.98 -0.73 1.07
N SER A 224 -1.53 0.48 1.03
CA SER A 224 -2.97 0.72 1.04
C SER A 224 -3.33 1.87 0.09
N ALA A 225 -4.56 1.87 -0.40
CA ALA A 225 -5.10 2.99 -1.16
C ALA A 225 -5.19 4.24 -0.26
N GLY A 226 -4.90 5.40 -0.85
CA GLY A 226 -5.11 6.68 -0.16
C GLY A 226 -6.58 7.03 -0.05
N LEU A 227 -6.93 7.91 0.89
CA LEU A 227 -8.28 8.51 0.97
C LEU A 227 -8.40 9.59 -0.10
N THR A 228 -8.57 9.20 -1.35
CA THR A 228 -8.63 10.11 -2.51
C THR A 228 -10.08 10.43 -2.92
N GLY A 229 -10.26 11.33 -3.89
CA GLY A 229 -11.59 11.61 -4.47
C GLY A 229 -12.29 10.37 -5.02
N THR A 230 -11.55 9.39 -5.55
CA THR A 230 -12.12 8.11 -6.00
C THR A 230 -12.73 7.32 -4.85
N VAL A 231 -12.04 7.25 -3.70
CA VAL A 231 -12.57 6.59 -2.49
C VAL A 231 -13.83 7.30 -2.02
N ALA A 232 -13.82 8.64 -1.96
CA ALA A 232 -14.99 9.42 -1.57
C ALA A 232 -16.20 9.18 -2.47
N LYS A 233 -15.98 9.15 -3.79
CA LYS A 233 -17.03 8.87 -4.77
C LYS A 233 -17.67 7.50 -4.56
N VAL A 234 -16.85 6.47 -4.31
CA VAL A 234 -17.34 5.10 -4.10
C VAL A 234 -17.99 4.93 -2.72
N ALA A 235 -17.47 5.60 -1.69
CA ALA A 235 -18.00 5.58 -0.34
C ALA A 235 -19.38 6.25 -0.22
N ALA A 236 -19.79 7.06 -1.20
CA ALA A 236 -21.12 7.67 -1.30
C ALA A 236 -21.56 8.42 -0.03
N GLY A 237 -20.64 9.21 0.55
CA GLY A 237 -20.90 10.03 1.75
C GLY A 237 -20.54 9.36 3.09
N ALA A 238 -20.31 8.05 3.12
CA ALA A 238 -19.97 7.33 4.36
C ALA A 238 -18.69 7.85 5.07
N LEU A 239 -17.78 8.49 4.32
CA LEU A 239 -16.57 9.10 4.87
C LEU A 239 -16.82 10.31 5.79
N GLU A 240 -18.01 10.90 5.76
CA GLU A 240 -18.39 12.01 6.64
C GLU A 240 -18.89 11.53 8.02
N HIS A 241 -19.20 10.23 8.13
CA HIS A 241 -19.81 9.64 9.33
C HIS A 241 -18.94 8.55 9.96
N LEU A 242 -18.07 7.91 9.19
CA LEU A 242 -17.16 6.88 9.67
C LEU A 242 -15.77 7.43 9.93
N HIS A 243 -15.32 7.33 11.18
CA HIS A 243 -13.96 7.72 11.56
C HIS A 243 -12.91 6.79 10.92
N VAL A 244 -11.89 7.38 10.31
CA VAL A 244 -10.75 6.64 9.75
C VAL A 244 -9.48 6.97 10.51
N SER A 245 -8.76 5.95 10.98
CA SER A 245 -7.43 6.08 11.57
C SER A 245 -6.36 5.56 10.62
N ARG A 246 -5.31 6.35 10.41
CA ARG A 246 -4.16 5.97 9.59
C ARG A 246 -2.98 5.61 10.47
N VAL A 247 -2.51 4.37 10.35
CA VAL A 247 -1.46 3.82 11.23
C VAL A 247 -0.16 3.54 10.48
N VAL A 248 0.98 3.75 11.15
CA VAL A 248 2.30 3.46 10.58
C VAL A 248 2.51 1.95 10.42
N ASN A 249 2.11 1.19 11.43
CA ASN A 249 2.27 -0.26 11.48
C ASN A 249 0.98 -0.90 11.98
N LEU A 250 0.29 -1.61 11.08
CA LEU A 250 -0.96 -2.29 11.38
C LEU A 250 -0.82 -3.29 12.54
N ASN A 251 0.23 -4.11 12.56
CA ASN A 251 0.40 -5.14 13.60
C ASN A 251 0.56 -4.54 14.99
N ARG A 252 1.25 -3.40 15.10
CA ARG A 252 1.38 -2.67 16.37
C ARG A 252 0.03 -2.09 16.80
N ALA A 253 -0.75 -1.54 15.86
CA ALA A 253 -2.08 -1.04 16.14
C ALA A 253 -3.03 -2.15 16.62
N LEU A 254 -2.95 -3.35 16.01
CA LEU A 254 -3.72 -4.52 16.45
C LEU A 254 -3.35 -4.95 17.88
N GLU A 255 -2.07 -4.95 18.24
CA GLU A 255 -1.66 -5.23 19.63
C GLU A 255 -2.20 -4.20 20.63
N GLU A 256 -2.24 -2.93 20.24
CA GLU A 256 -2.79 -1.86 21.07
C GLU A 256 -4.30 -1.98 21.26
N LEU A 257 -5.03 -2.35 20.19
CA LEU A 257 -6.45 -2.68 20.27
C LEU A 257 -6.69 -3.87 21.22
N LYS A 258 -5.88 -4.92 21.15
CA LYS A 258 -5.98 -6.08 22.07
C LYS A 258 -5.76 -5.69 23.52
N LYS A 259 -4.76 -4.84 23.80
CA LYS A 259 -4.54 -4.28 25.16
C LYS A 259 -5.74 -3.47 25.65
N ASN A 260 -6.51 -2.92 24.72
CA ASN A 260 -7.75 -2.20 24.99
C ASN A 260 -9.00 -3.10 24.99
N GLY A 261 -8.86 -4.43 25.01
CA GLY A 261 -9.98 -5.36 25.15
C GLY A 261 -10.72 -5.70 23.87
N PHE A 262 -10.16 -5.37 22.70
CA PHE A 262 -10.68 -5.86 21.43
C PHE A 262 -10.18 -7.28 21.12
N LEU A 263 -11.08 -8.12 20.60
CA LEU A 263 -10.70 -9.37 19.94
C LEU A 263 -10.42 -9.09 18.46
N VAL A 264 -9.26 -9.55 17.98
CA VAL A 264 -8.85 -9.37 16.59
C VAL A 264 -9.22 -10.60 15.79
N VAL A 265 -10.02 -10.40 14.75
CA VAL A 265 -10.57 -11.45 13.90
C VAL A 265 -10.11 -11.22 12.47
N GLY A 266 -9.38 -12.18 11.89
CA GLY A 266 -8.94 -12.12 10.51
C GLY A 266 -9.90 -12.84 9.57
N LEU A 267 -10.15 -12.31 8.37
CA LEU A 267 -10.88 -13.02 7.33
C LEU A 267 -9.92 -13.75 6.39
N SER A 268 -10.12 -15.05 6.24
CA SER A 268 -9.37 -15.90 5.29
C SER A 268 -10.23 -17.05 4.78
N GLY A 269 -10.06 -17.44 3.52
CA GLY A 269 -10.69 -18.65 2.98
C GLY A 269 -10.30 -19.92 3.75
N ASP A 270 -9.07 -19.95 4.28
CA ASP A 270 -8.52 -21.06 5.06
C ASP A 270 -8.77 -20.91 6.59
N GLY A 271 -9.71 -20.04 6.99
CA GLY A 271 -10.05 -19.83 8.39
C GLY A 271 -10.62 -21.09 9.05
N GLN A 272 -10.18 -21.37 10.28
CA GLN A 272 -10.56 -22.60 11.00
C GLN A 272 -12.01 -22.59 11.48
N ILE A 273 -12.59 -21.40 11.65
CA ILE A 273 -13.94 -21.22 12.18
C ILE A 273 -14.80 -20.60 11.08
N SER A 274 -15.91 -21.25 10.74
CA SER A 274 -16.92 -20.63 9.87
C SER A 274 -17.49 -19.40 10.56
N ILE A 275 -17.63 -18.29 9.82
CA ILE A 275 -18.18 -17.04 10.35
C ILE A 275 -19.58 -17.22 10.96
N SER A 276 -20.37 -18.17 10.44
CA SER A 276 -21.70 -18.50 10.98
C SER A 276 -21.68 -19.12 12.37
N ASN A 277 -20.53 -19.68 12.79
CA ASN A 277 -20.37 -20.33 14.09
C ASN A 277 -19.69 -19.41 15.13
N PHE A 278 -19.31 -18.20 14.74
CA PHE A 278 -18.65 -17.25 15.63
C PHE A 278 -19.68 -16.38 16.35
N GLN A 279 -19.71 -16.43 17.69
CA GLN A 279 -20.76 -15.81 18.51
C GLN A 279 -20.22 -14.93 19.66
N GLU A 280 -18.98 -14.48 19.55
CA GLU A 280 -18.36 -13.67 20.60
C GLU A 280 -19.02 -12.30 20.76
N LYS A 281 -19.45 -11.98 21.98
CA LYS A 281 -20.03 -10.68 22.35
C LYS A 281 -18.99 -9.82 23.04
N ALA A 282 -18.01 -9.38 22.28
CA ALA A 282 -16.92 -8.52 22.73
C ALA A 282 -16.66 -7.39 21.72
N PRO A 283 -15.90 -6.34 22.07
CA PRO A 283 -15.36 -5.41 21.09
C PRO A 283 -14.53 -6.17 20.04
N LEU A 284 -14.81 -5.96 18.75
CA LEU A 284 -14.18 -6.69 17.66
C LEU A 284 -13.36 -5.78 16.75
N VAL A 285 -12.26 -6.33 16.24
CA VAL A 285 -11.52 -5.76 15.11
C VAL A 285 -11.53 -6.78 13.99
N VAL A 286 -12.19 -6.48 12.88
CA VAL A 286 -12.25 -7.36 11.71
C VAL A 286 -11.17 -6.94 10.72
N VAL A 287 -10.22 -7.85 10.45
CA VAL A 287 -9.10 -7.61 9.55
C VAL A 287 -9.41 -8.18 8.17
N VAL A 288 -9.43 -7.30 7.16
CA VAL A 288 -9.70 -7.64 5.76
C VAL A 288 -8.40 -7.56 4.97
N GLY A 289 -8.06 -8.66 4.30
CA GLY A 289 -6.83 -8.79 3.53
C GLY A 289 -6.99 -8.45 2.05
N SER A 290 -5.85 -8.24 1.38
CA SER A 290 -5.77 -8.07 -0.08
C SER A 290 -6.41 -9.24 -0.84
N GLU A 291 -6.95 -8.98 -2.03
CA GLU A 291 -7.61 -10.00 -2.85
C GLU A 291 -6.69 -11.17 -3.21
N ASN A 292 -5.43 -10.87 -3.50
CA ASN A 292 -4.47 -11.87 -3.99
C ASN A 292 -3.84 -12.67 -2.85
N ASN A 293 -3.41 -11.99 -1.78
CA ASN A 293 -2.61 -12.61 -0.72
C ASN A 293 -3.39 -12.83 0.58
N GLY A 294 -4.66 -12.40 0.63
CA GLY A 294 -5.41 -12.34 1.88
C GLY A 294 -4.72 -11.43 2.90
N ILE A 295 -4.93 -11.76 4.18
CA ILE A 295 -4.24 -11.14 5.32
C ILE A 295 -2.80 -11.65 5.42
N SER A 296 -1.85 -10.77 5.71
CA SER A 296 -0.44 -11.15 5.76
C SER A 296 -0.15 -12.12 6.91
N LEU A 297 0.88 -12.95 6.77
CA LEU A 297 1.23 -13.95 7.79
C LEU A 297 1.49 -13.35 9.18
N LEU A 298 2.08 -12.14 9.24
CA LEU A 298 2.27 -11.44 10.52
C LEU A 298 0.94 -11.02 11.14
N THR A 299 0.02 -10.49 10.32
CA THR A 299 -1.32 -10.12 10.75
C THR A 299 -2.11 -11.34 11.22
N GLN A 300 -2.04 -12.47 10.50
CA GLN A 300 -2.65 -13.74 10.91
C GLN A 300 -2.21 -14.17 12.31
N LYS A 301 -0.91 -14.07 12.61
CA LYS A 301 -0.36 -14.40 13.95
C LYS A 301 -0.82 -13.45 15.05
N LYS A 302 -1.36 -12.27 14.73
CA LYS A 302 -1.91 -11.30 15.69
C LYS A 302 -3.41 -11.47 15.92
N CYS A 303 -4.10 -12.11 15.00
CA CYS A 303 -5.51 -12.44 15.13
C CYS A 303 -5.70 -13.48 16.24
N ASP A 304 -6.75 -13.29 17.04
CA ASP A 304 -7.24 -14.26 18.01
C ASP A 304 -7.99 -15.40 17.30
N PHE A 305 -8.72 -15.06 16.24
CA PHE A 305 -9.46 -16.01 15.41
C PHE A 305 -9.27 -15.69 13.93
N ILE A 306 -9.27 -16.74 13.10
CA ILE A 306 -9.36 -16.61 11.65
C ILE A 306 -10.69 -17.21 11.20
N LEU A 307 -11.57 -16.37 10.65
CA LEU A 307 -12.87 -16.77 10.17
C LEU A 307 -12.86 -17.01 8.66
N SER A 308 -13.61 -18.02 8.24
CA SER A 308 -13.89 -18.31 6.84
C SER A 308 -15.36 -18.07 6.50
N ILE A 309 -15.60 -17.56 5.29
CA ILE A 309 -16.94 -17.48 4.71
C ILE A 309 -17.14 -18.75 3.87
N PRO A 310 -18.09 -19.63 4.19
CA PRO A 310 -18.27 -20.88 3.47
C PRO A 310 -18.75 -20.62 2.04
N LEU A 311 -17.96 -21.08 1.06
CA LEU A 311 -18.28 -20.97 -0.37
C LEU A 311 -18.73 -22.34 -0.89
N LYS A 312 -19.86 -22.37 -1.62
CA LYS A 312 -20.35 -23.58 -2.31
C LYS A 312 -19.92 -23.66 -3.78
N GLY A 313 -19.37 -22.56 -4.31
CA GLY A 313 -18.95 -22.44 -5.70
C GLY A 313 -17.59 -23.06 -5.97
N LYS A 314 -17.15 -23.01 -7.24
CA LYS A 314 -15.82 -23.45 -7.67
C LYS A 314 -14.72 -22.42 -7.43
N THR A 315 -15.09 -21.16 -7.19
CA THR A 315 -14.17 -20.07 -6.90
C THR A 315 -13.66 -20.17 -5.47
N SER A 316 -12.35 -20.03 -5.30
CA SER A 316 -11.68 -20.17 -4.00
C SER A 316 -11.77 -18.93 -3.11
N SER A 317 -12.20 -17.78 -3.64
CA SER A 317 -12.26 -16.53 -2.88
C SER A 317 -13.35 -15.58 -3.37
N LEU A 318 -13.65 -14.59 -2.53
CA LEU A 318 -14.51 -13.44 -2.85
C LEU A 318 -13.65 -12.19 -2.99
N ASN A 319 -14.17 -11.19 -3.70
CA ASN A 319 -13.62 -9.83 -3.66
C ASN A 319 -13.57 -9.32 -2.20
N ALA A 320 -12.52 -8.59 -1.85
CA ALA A 320 -12.25 -8.17 -0.48
C ALA A 320 -13.39 -7.31 0.11
N SER A 321 -13.99 -6.42 -0.69
CA SER A 321 -15.11 -5.58 -0.23
C SER A 321 -16.39 -6.39 0.00
N VAL A 322 -16.64 -7.40 -0.84
CA VAL A 322 -17.78 -8.31 -0.68
C VAL A 322 -17.62 -9.20 0.55
N ALA A 323 -16.42 -9.77 0.73
CA ALA A 323 -16.10 -10.55 1.92
C ALA A 323 -16.25 -9.72 3.21
N ALA A 324 -15.78 -8.46 3.19
CA ALA A 324 -15.98 -7.53 4.29
C ALA A 324 -17.49 -7.30 4.54
N ALA A 325 -18.28 -6.94 3.53
CA ALA A 325 -19.71 -6.68 3.71
C ALA A 325 -20.47 -7.87 4.31
N ILE A 326 -20.22 -9.10 3.82
CA ILE A 326 -20.82 -10.33 4.37
C ILE A 326 -20.40 -10.54 5.82
N ALA A 327 -19.11 -10.35 6.12
CA ALA A 327 -18.61 -10.53 7.46
C ALA A 327 -19.18 -9.52 8.44
N LEU A 328 -19.26 -8.26 8.04
CA LEU A 328 -19.85 -7.20 8.85
C LEU A 328 -21.32 -7.48 9.11
N PHE A 329 -22.11 -7.79 8.08
CA PHE A 329 -23.52 -8.18 8.25
C PHE A 329 -23.70 -9.31 9.27
N HIS A 330 -22.86 -10.35 9.22
CA HIS A 330 -22.92 -11.46 10.16
C HIS A 330 -22.50 -11.07 11.58
N LEU A 331 -21.46 -10.26 11.74
CA LEU A 331 -20.88 -9.90 13.05
C LEU A 331 -21.64 -8.78 13.75
N THR A 332 -22.35 -7.94 12.99
CA THR A 332 -23.22 -6.87 13.53
C THR A 332 -24.67 -7.32 13.65
N GLY A 333 -25.04 -8.40 12.95
CA GLY A 333 -26.36 -9.02 13.02
C GLY A 333 -26.67 -9.51 14.44
N LYS A 334 -27.78 -9.02 14.99
CA LYS A 334 -28.33 -9.44 16.29
C LYS A 334 -29.04 -10.78 16.21
#